data_AF-A0A3C0PGV9-F1
#
_entry.id   AF-A0A3C0PGV9-F1
#
_cell.length_a   1.000
_cell.length_b   1.000
_cell.length_c   1.000
_cell.angle_alpha   90.00
_cell.angle_beta   90.00
_cell.angle_gamma   90.00
#
_symmetry.space_group_name_H-M   'P 1'
#
loop_
_entity.id
_entity.type
_entity.pdbx_description
1 polymer ?
#
loop_
_entity_poly.entity_id
_entity_poly.type
_entity_poly.pdbx_seq_one_letter_code
_entity_poly.pdbx_strand_id
1 'polypeptide(L)' 'MIQTFKDKDTEKIFKRFFSGKLPTDIQRIAFRKLRMIDKAQNIIDLRVPP' A
#
# COMPACT_ATOMS: atom_id res chain seq x y z
N MET A 1 5.63 -5.12 8.07
CA MET A 1 5.56 -6.25 7.11
C MET A 1 4.12 -6.68 6.92
N ILE A 2 3.59 -6.55 5.71
CA ILE A 2 2.20 -6.96 5.41
C ILE A 2 2.17 -8.47 5.18
N GLN A 3 1.35 -9.18 5.94
CA GLN A 3 1.24 -10.64 5.85
C GLN A 3 0.03 -11.10 5.02
N THR A 4 -1.07 -10.35 5.08
CA THR A 4 -2.34 -10.73 4.47
C THR A 4 -3.08 -9.52 3.94
N PHE A 5 -3.93 -9.74 2.93
CA PHE A 5 -4.81 -8.73 2.36
C PHE A 5 -6.26 -9.20 2.42
N LYS A 6 -7.16 -8.35 2.92
CA LYS A 6 -8.61 -8.58 2.86
C LYS A 6 -9.17 -8.27 1.48
N ASP A 7 -8.63 -7.24 0.83
CA ASP A 7 -9.10 -6.73 -0.44
C ASP A 7 -8.14 -7.09 -1.59
N LYS A 8 -8.69 -7.69 -2.65
CA LYS A 8 -7.91 -8.18 -3.79
C LYS A 8 -7.28 -7.05 -4.60
N ASP A 9 -7.92 -5.88 -4.66
CA ASP A 9 -7.38 -4.73 -5.38
C ASP A 9 -6.20 -4.10 -4.63
N THR A 10 -6.27 -4.05 -3.30
CA THR A 10 -5.17 -3.65 -2.43
C THR A 10 -3.95 -4.57 -2.62
N GLU A 11 -4.17 -5.89 -2.68
CA GLU A 11 -3.11 -6.87 -2.95
C GLU A 11 -2.49 -6.66 -4.34
N LYS A 12 -3.32 -6.45 -5.37
CA LYS A 12 -2.85 -6.14 -6.74
C LYS A 12 -1.95 -4.92 -6.74
N ILE A 13 -2.38 -3.81 -6.13
CA ILE A 13 -1.61 -2.57 -6.04
C ILE A 13 -0.27 -2.83 -5.35
N PHE A 14 -0.27 -3.56 -4.21
CA PHE A 14 0.95 -3.90 -3.49
C PHE A 14 1.94 -4.70 -4.37
N LYS A 15 1.42 -5.65 -5.15
CA LYS A 15 2.18 -6.47 -6.11
C LYS A 15 2.51 -5.75 -7.42
N ARG A 16 2.23 -4.45 -7.54
CA ARG A 16 2.44 -3.62 -8.74
C ARG A 16 1.60 -4.02 -9.96
N PHE A 17 0.48 -4.70 -9.74
CA PHE A 17 -0.52 -4.91 -10.76
C PHE A 17 -1.51 -3.73 -10.80
N PHE A 18 -2.01 -3.45 -12.00
CA PHE A 18 -3.05 -2.45 -12.19
C PHE A 18 -4.39 -2.96 -11.64
N SER A 19 -5.08 -2.12 -10.85
CA SER A 19 -6.48 -2.32 -10.49
C SER A 19 -7.36 -1.46 -11.39
N GLY A 20 -8.27 -2.09 -12.15
CA GLY A 20 -9.27 -1.37 -12.92
C GLY A 20 -10.35 -0.68 -12.06
N LYS A 21 -10.35 -0.91 -10.74
CA LYS A 21 -11.34 -0.36 -9.81
C LYS A 21 -10.96 1.03 -9.30
N LEU A 22 -9.67 1.37 -9.32
CA LEU A 22 -9.16 2.61 -8.75
C LEU A 22 -8.47 3.47 -9.82
N PRO A 23 -8.68 4.79 -9.83
CA PRO A 23 -7.88 5.72 -10.63
C PRO A 23 -6.37 5.55 -10.42
N THR A 24 -5.58 5.77 -11.48
CA THR A 24 -4.13 5.54 -11.48
C THR A 24 -3.37 6.37 -10.44
N ASP A 25 -3.80 7.61 -10.21
CA ASP A 25 -3.26 8.50 -9.18
C ASP A 25 -3.49 7.96 -7.76
N ILE A 26 -4.69 7.44 -7.48
CA ILE A 26 -5.01 6.78 -6.21
C ILE A 26 -4.16 5.51 -6.03
N GLN A 27 -4.01 4.70 -7.08
CA GLN A 27 -3.15 3.49 -7.03
C GLN A 27 -1.70 3.83 -6.69
N ARG A 28 -1.16 4.93 -7.24
CA ARG A 28 0.21 5.40 -6.93
C ARG A 28 0.35 5.78 -5.46
N ILE A 29 -0.62 6.52 -4.91
CA ILE A 29 -0.61 6.92 -3.50
C ILE A 29 -0.76 5.70 -2.60
N ALA A 30 -1.70 4.81 -2.90
CA ALA A 30 -1.91 3.57 -2.16
C ALA A 30 -0.64 2.70 -2.14
N PHE A 31 0.03 2.52 -3.28
CA PHE A 31 1.29 1.79 -3.34
C PHE A 31 2.36 2.37 -2.41
N ARG A 32 2.54 3.69 -2.38
CA ARG A 32 3.50 4.35 -1.47
C ARG A 32 3.15 4.08 -0.01
N LYS A 33 1.88 4.23 0.37
CA LYS A 33 1.42 4.00 1.75
C LYS A 33 1.57 2.53 2.16
N LEU A 34 1.21 1.59 1.29
CA LEU A 34 1.39 0.16 1.56
C LEU A 34 2.86 -0.21 1.73
N ARG A 35 3.78 0.38 0.94
CA ARG A 35 5.22 0.20 1.16
C ARG A 35 5.70 0.72 2.50
N MET A 36 5.19 1.86 2.97
CA MET A 36 5.53 2.37 4.29
C MET A 36 5.07 1.41 5.39
N ILE A 37 3.83 0.92 5.31
CA ILE A 37 3.28 -0.07 6.27
C ILE A 37 4.10 -1.38 6.24
N ASP A 38 4.50 -1.82 5.05
CA ASP A 38 5.31 -3.02 4.91
C ASP A 38 6.70 -2.87 5.55
N LYS A 39 7.31 -1.68 5.44
CA LYS A 39 8.65 -1.39 5.96
C LYS A 39 8.70 -0.90 7.41
N ALA A 40 7.59 -0.44 7.96
CA ALA A 40 7.52 -0.02 9.35
C ALA A 40 7.90 -1.18 10.29
N GLN A 41 8.81 -0.90 11.22
CA GLN A 41 9.18 -1.79 12.31
C GLN A 41 8.24 -1.58 13.51
N ASN A 42 7.75 -0.35 13.69
CA ASN A 42 6.81 0.00 14.74
C ASN A 42 5.80 1.06 14.24
N ILE A 43 4.78 1.37 15.05
CA ILE A 43 3.71 2.31 14.67
C ILE A 43 4.19 3.77 14.54
N ILE A 44 5.28 4.13 15.22
CA ILE A 44 5.82 5.50 15.22
C ILE A 44 6.43 5.81 13.85
N ASP A 45 7.01 4.83 13.17
CA ASP A 45 7.59 4.98 11.82
C ASP A 45 6.57 5.54 10.80
N LEU A 46 5.28 5.25 10.99
CA LEU A 46 4.20 5.73 10.11
C LEU A 46 3.80 7.19 10.36
N ARG A 47 4.31 7.82 11.43
CA ARG A 47 4.09 9.25 11.70
C ARG A 47 5.03 10.14 10.90
N VAL A 48 6.13 9.60 10.38
CA VAL A 48 7.07 10.35 9.55
C VAL A 48 6.41 10.57 8.18
N PRO A 49 6.15 11.82 7.78
CA PRO A 49 5.54 12.11 6.49
C PRO A 49 6.51 11.75 5.34
N PRO A 50 6.05 11.04 4.30
CA PRO A 50 6.77 10.86 3.04
C PRO A 50 6.58 12.04 2.08
#